data_AF-A0A094RZT2-F1
#
_entry.id   AF-A0A094RZT2-F1
#
_cell.length_a   1.000
_cell.length_b   1.000
_cell.length_c   1.000
_cell.angle_alpha   90.00
_cell.angle_beta   90.00
_cell.angle_gamma   90.00
#
_symmetry.space_group_name_H-M   'P 1'
#
loop_
_entity.id
_entity.type
_entity.pdbx_description
1 polymer ?
#
loop_
_entity_poly.entity_id
_entity_poly.type
_entity_poly.pdbx_seq_one_letter_code
_entity_poly.pdbx_strand_id
1 'polypeptide(L)' 'MSESVAIVWDDAMVAYDFGRGHPLSPIRVRLTMDLAHQLGLL' A
#
# COMPACT_ATOMS: atom_id res chain seq x y z
N MET A 1 25.58 -10.55 -4.97
CA MET A 1 24.37 -11.29 -4.54
C MET A 1 23.33 -10.25 -4.18
N SER A 2 22.10 -10.38 -4.66
CA SER A 2 20.99 -9.51 -4.22
C SER A 2 20.43 -10.09 -2.91
N GLU A 3 20.15 -9.22 -1.95
CA GLU A 3 19.45 -9.60 -0.72
C GLU A 3 17.94 -9.72 -0.98
N SER A 4 17.29 -10.66 -0.31
CA SER A 4 15.83 -10.85 -0.41
C SER A 4 15.08 -9.86 0.47
N VAL A 5 14.05 -9.22 -0.08
CA VAL A 5 13.11 -8.35 0.66
C VAL A 5 11.72 -8.95 0.57
N ALA A 6 10.98 -8.94 1.68
CA ALA A 6 9.60 -9.38 1.75
C ALA A 6 8.66 -8.18 1.94
N ILE A 7 7.49 -8.23 1.30
CA ILE A 7 6.42 -7.25 1.47
C ILE A 7 5.20 -7.95 2.03
N VAL A 8 4.68 -7.41 3.13
CA VAL A 8 3.47 -7.90 3.79
C VAL A 8 2.34 -6.94 3.47
N TRP A 9 1.42 -7.39 2.63
CA TRP A 9 0.32 -6.59 2.11
C TRP A 9 -0.92 -7.45 1.88
N ASP A 10 -2.10 -6.85 2.07
CA ASP A 10 -3.42 -7.44 1.80
C ASP A 10 -4.44 -6.32 1.50
N ASP A 11 -5.42 -6.58 0.64
CA ASP A 11 -6.46 -5.60 0.28
C ASP A 11 -7.30 -5.13 1.48
N ALA A 12 -7.41 -5.92 2.54
CA ALA A 12 -8.08 -5.53 3.79
C ALA A 12 -7.40 -4.32 4.46
N MET A 13 -6.12 -4.06 4.19
CA MET A 13 -5.38 -2.92 4.74
C MET A 13 -5.85 -1.56 4.20
N VAL A 14 -6.78 -1.54 3.23
CA VAL A 14 -7.38 -0.32 2.69
C VAL A 14 -8.90 -0.34 2.69
N ALA A 15 -9.51 -1.35 3.31
CA ALA A 15 -10.95 -1.54 3.33
C ALA A 15 -11.68 -0.65 4.37
N TYR A 16 -10.95 0.06 5.22
CA TYR A 16 -11.54 0.91 6.26
C TYR A 16 -11.70 2.36 5.80
N ASP A 17 -12.74 3.01 6.32
CA ASP A 17 -12.95 4.44 6.21
C ASP A 17 -12.91 5.03 7.63
N PHE A 18 -12.01 5.99 7.86
CA PHE A 18 -11.94 6.70 9.15
C PHE A 18 -12.99 7.81 9.29
N GLY A 19 -13.73 8.08 8.22
CA GLY A 19 -14.75 9.11 8.18
C GLY A 19 -14.23 10.45 7.69
N ARG A 20 -15.20 11.32 7.38
CA ARG A 20 -14.97 12.63 6.79
C ARG A 20 -14.12 13.51 7.70
N GLY A 21 -13.08 14.13 7.13
CA GLY A 21 -12.20 15.06 7.85
C GLY A 21 -11.09 14.38 8.65
N HIS A 22 -11.04 13.05 8.67
CA HIS A 22 -9.92 12.35 9.28
C HIS A 22 -8.66 12.49 8.41
N PRO A 23 -7.51 12.90 8.97
CA PRO A 23 -6.31 13.20 8.19
C PRO A 23 -5.63 11.94 7.62
N LEU A 24 -5.88 10.78 8.23
CA LEU A 24 -5.36 9.52 7.77
C LEU A 24 -6.31 8.91 6.73
N SER A 25 -5.85 8.77 5.49
CA SER A 25 -6.58 8.07 4.43
C SER A 25 -5.88 6.74 4.07
N PRO A 26 -6.60 5.60 4.08
CA PRO A 26 -5.99 4.30 3.78
C PRO A 26 -5.56 4.15 2.32
N ILE A 27 -6.14 4.93 1.40
CA ILE A 27 -5.77 4.93 -0.03
C ILE A 27 -4.26 5.12 -0.26
N ARG A 28 -3.57 5.78 0.67
CA ARG A 28 -2.11 5.96 0.62
C ARG A 28 -1.35 4.63 0.44
N VAL A 29 -1.84 3.54 1.04
CA VAL A 29 -1.14 2.24 0.95
C VAL A 29 -1.40 1.60 -0.41
N ARG A 30 -2.64 1.67 -0.92
CA ARG A 30 -2.98 1.22 -2.29
C ARG A 30 -2.14 1.97 -3.32
N LEU A 31 -2.03 3.30 -3.22
CA LEU A 31 -1.24 4.11 -4.14
C LEU A 31 0.25 3.71 -4.14
N THR A 32 0.81 3.36 -2.98
CA THR A 32 2.20 2.87 -2.90
C THR A 32 2.37 1.52 -3.59
N MET A 33 1.43 0.58 -3.40
CA MET A 33 1.50 -0.74 -4.03
C MET A 33 1.31 -0.65 -5.55
N ASP A 34 0.36 0.18 -6.00
CA ASP A 34 0.13 0.45 -7.42
C ASP A 34 1.39 1.06 -8.08
N LEU A 35 2.06 1.98 -7.39
CA LEU A 35 3.32 2.57 -7.85
C LEU A 35 4.45 1.52 -7.91
N ALA A 36 4.57 0.65 -6.90
CA ALA A 36 5.57 -0.41 -6.90
C ALA A 36 5.40 -1.39 -8.08
N HIS A 37 4.15 -1.74 -8.43
CA HIS A 37 3.85 -2.53 -9.64
C HIS A 37 4.26 -1.79 -10.92
N GLN A 38 3.91 -0.51 -11.04
CA GLN A 38 4.26 0.29 -12.23
C GLN A 38 5.77 0.43 -12.43
N LEU A 39 6.54 0.43 -11.34
CA LEU A 39 7.99 0.48 -11.37
C LEU A 39 8.66 -0.90 -11.55
N GLY A 40 7.89 -1.99 -11.59
CA GLY A 40 8.42 -3.36 -11.70
C GLY A 40 9.21 -3.82 -10.47
N LEU A 41 8.85 -3.32 -9.28
CA LEU A 41 9.52 -3.67 -8.03
C LEU A 41 8.95 -4.95 -7.38
N LEU A 42 7.78 -5.41 -7.86
CA LEU A 42 7.06 -6.62 -7.42
C LEU A 42 6.86 -7.54 -8.62
#